data_AF-A0A962W8A6-F1
#
_entry.id   AF-A0A962W8A6-F1
#
_cell.length_a   1.000
_cell.length_b   1.000
_cell.length_c   1.000
_cell.angle_alpha   90.00
_cell.angle_beta   90.00
_cell.angle_gamma   90.00
#
_symmetry.space_group_name_H-M   'P 1'
#
loop_
_entity.id
_entity.type
_entity.pdbx_description
1 polymer ?
#
loop_
_entity_poly.entity_id
_entity_poly.type
_entity_poly.pdbx_seq_one_letter_code
_entity_poly.pdbx_strand_id
1 'polypeptide(L)'
;MSLGLLMGLLATAHASPSQQWRYEGVERVAVIPDVHGAYDALTDLLMAAGLVDAQLRWSGGATHVVSLGDLLDRGADSRKVMDLLMRLQDEAAQQGGRVHVVAGNHETMNLLGDLRYVAPGEYAAMGDLEPPGVREQAYNAFLEQRSEDAALSFLGGRVAANAESQRAFEEIYPSGYFGHRSAFSPQGVYGRWLLSLPAIVVINDTAFV
;
A
#
# COMPACT_ATOMS: atom_id res chain seq x y z
N MET A 1 -37.77 -45.23 -24.53
CA MET A 1 -37.41 -43.94 -25.15
C MET A 1 -37.75 -42.83 -24.16
N SER A 2 -36.75 -42.21 -23.54
CA SER A 2 -36.88 -40.90 -22.89
C SER A 2 -35.48 -40.32 -22.81
N LEU A 3 -35.22 -39.35 -23.70
CA LEU A 3 -33.97 -38.62 -23.81
C LEU A 3 -34.13 -37.37 -22.93
N GLY A 4 -33.49 -37.34 -21.77
CA GLY A 4 -33.43 -36.16 -20.90
C GLY A 4 -32.41 -35.18 -21.45
N LEU A 5 -32.88 -34.04 -21.95
CA LEU A 5 -32.05 -32.94 -22.46
C LEU A 5 -31.45 -32.17 -21.27
N LEU A 6 -30.16 -32.33 -21.02
CA LEU A 6 -29.43 -31.54 -20.03
C LEU A 6 -29.06 -30.19 -20.65
N MET A 7 -29.79 -29.15 -20.27
CA MET A 7 -29.57 -27.78 -20.71
C MET A 7 -28.37 -27.20 -19.94
N GLY A 8 -27.23 -27.06 -20.60
CA GLY A 8 -26.03 -26.45 -20.01
C GLY A 8 -26.23 -24.95 -19.78
N LEU A 9 -26.17 -24.52 -18.52
CA LEU A 9 -25.93 -23.10 -18.20
C LEU A 9 -24.51 -22.75 -18.66
N LEU A 10 -24.39 -22.01 -19.76
CA LEU A 10 -23.17 -21.23 -20.00
C LEU A 10 -23.19 -20.04 -19.03
N ALA A 11 -22.49 -20.16 -17.92
CA ALA A 11 -22.05 -19.01 -17.16
C ALA A 11 -21.06 -18.22 -18.03
N THR A 12 -21.47 -17.07 -18.53
CA THR A 12 -20.54 -16.11 -19.12
C THR A 12 -19.65 -15.59 -17.99
N ALA A 13 -18.45 -16.15 -17.88
CA ALA A 13 -17.39 -15.55 -17.10
C ALA A 13 -17.17 -14.14 -17.67
N HIS A 14 -17.52 -13.11 -16.89
CA HIS A 14 -17.12 -11.75 -17.19
C HIS A 14 -15.61 -11.74 -17.02
N ALA A 15 -14.87 -11.80 -18.14
CA ALA A 15 -13.45 -11.51 -18.12
C ALA A 15 -13.29 -10.14 -17.44
N SER A 16 -12.59 -10.10 -16.31
CA SER A 16 -12.12 -8.83 -15.77
C SER A 16 -11.40 -8.12 -16.92
N PRO A 17 -11.66 -6.82 -17.17
CA PRO A 17 -10.96 -6.12 -18.25
C PRO A 17 -9.48 -6.37 -18.05
N SER A 18 -8.85 -7.00 -19.05
CA SER A 18 -7.41 -7.23 -19.03
C SER A 18 -6.76 -5.91 -18.69
N GLN A 19 -6.08 -5.80 -17.54
CA GLN A 19 -5.41 -4.55 -17.18
C GLN A 19 -4.55 -4.15 -18.37
N GLN A 20 -4.78 -2.96 -18.91
CA GLN A 20 -4.02 -2.50 -20.05
C GLN A 20 -2.58 -2.25 -19.56
N TRP A 21 -1.67 -3.16 -19.92
CA TRP A 21 -0.26 -3.11 -19.52
C TRP A 21 0.65 -2.71 -20.70
N ARG A 22 0.08 -2.48 -21.89
CA ARG A 22 0.78 -1.97 -23.07
C ARG A 22 0.16 -0.68 -23.60
N TYR A 23 1.03 0.27 -23.96
CA TYR A 23 0.70 1.56 -24.55
C TYR A 23 1.62 1.83 -25.74
N GLU A 24 1.09 2.44 -26.80
CA GLU A 24 1.83 2.73 -28.03
C GLU A 24 1.58 4.18 -28.44
N GLY A 25 2.49 4.78 -29.20
CA GLY A 25 2.36 6.15 -29.71
C GLY A 25 2.46 7.21 -28.62
N VAL A 26 3.12 6.91 -27.49
CA VAL A 26 3.30 7.85 -26.39
C VAL A 26 4.49 8.76 -26.69
N GLU A 27 4.23 10.05 -26.83
CA GLU A 27 5.24 11.06 -27.22
C GLU A 27 6.23 11.38 -26.09
N ARG A 28 5.73 11.50 -24.85
CA ARG A 28 6.55 11.82 -23.68
C ARG A 28 6.31 10.81 -22.56
N VAL A 29 7.40 10.17 -22.13
CA VAL A 29 7.45 9.34 -20.93
C VAL A 29 8.37 9.99 -19.90
N ALA A 30 7.89 10.13 -18.67
CA ALA A 30 8.69 10.53 -17.52
C ALA A 30 8.77 9.37 -16.54
N VAL A 31 9.94 9.13 -15.94
CA VAL A 31 10.17 8.00 -15.05
C VAL A 31 10.57 8.50 -13.68
N ILE A 32 9.95 7.96 -12.64
CA ILE A 32 10.19 8.26 -11.23
C ILE A 32 10.79 7.00 -10.59
N PRO A 33 12.01 7.06 -10.04
CA PRO A 33 12.63 5.94 -9.34
C PRO A 33 12.03 5.79 -7.92
N ASP A 34 12.66 4.96 -7.09
CA ASP A 34 12.31 4.72 -5.70
C ASP A 34 12.04 6.02 -4.93
N VAL A 35 10.94 6.06 -4.17
CA VAL A 35 10.50 7.25 -3.43
C VAL A 35 10.72 7.09 -1.93
N HIS A 36 10.44 5.91 -1.36
CA HIS A 36 10.66 5.62 0.07
C HIS A 36 10.13 6.69 1.02
N GLY A 37 8.87 7.10 0.83
CA GLY A 37 8.22 8.12 1.65
C GLY A 37 8.85 9.52 1.56
N ALA A 38 9.71 9.81 0.57
CA ALA A 38 10.31 11.14 0.35
C ALA A 38 9.33 12.09 -0.36
N TYR A 39 8.21 12.41 0.29
CA TYR A 39 7.12 13.20 -0.29
C TYR A 39 7.56 14.55 -0.86
N ASP A 40 8.31 15.33 -0.09
CA ASP A 40 8.74 16.67 -0.51
C ASP A 40 9.60 16.60 -1.78
N ALA A 41 10.59 15.69 -1.80
CA ALA A 41 11.45 15.46 -2.96
C ALA A 41 10.67 14.99 -4.20
N LEU A 42 9.67 14.12 -4.02
CA LEU A 42 8.77 13.71 -5.09
C LEU A 42 8.00 14.91 -5.65
N THR A 43 7.41 15.74 -4.79
CA THR A 43 6.62 16.90 -5.23
C THR A 43 7.47 17.94 -5.94
N ASP A 44 8.69 18.21 -5.45
CA ASP A 44 9.65 19.10 -6.10
C ASP A 44 10.03 18.57 -7.50
N LEU A 45 10.31 17.27 -7.61
CA LEU A 45 10.61 16.63 -8.89
C LEU A 45 9.44 16.76 -9.88
N LEU A 46 8.22 16.46 -9.44
CA LEU A 46 7.01 16.54 -10.26
C LEU A 46 6.74 17.97 -10.74
N MET A 47 6.91 18.97 -9.87
CA MET A 47 6.76 20.38 -10.23
C MET A 47 7.83 20.82 -11.22
N ALA A 48 9.11 20.49 -10.96
CA ALA A 48 10.22 20.85 -11.84
C ALA A 48 10.10 20.20 -13.23
N ALA A 49 9.55 18.99 -13.31
CA ALA A 49 9.27 18.30 -14.57
C ALA A 49 8.02 18.81 -15.31
N GLY A 50 7.26 19.74 -14.72
CA GLY A 50 6.01 20.26 -15.25
C GLY A 50 4.86 19.25 -15.26
N LEU A 51 4.93 18.21 -14.43
CA LEU A 51 3.92 17.15 -14.34
C LEU A 51 2.75 17.56 -13.44
N VAL A 52 3.01 18.45 -12.46
CA VAL A 52 1.99 19.03 -11.59
C VAL A 52 2.15 20.55 -11.46
N ASP A 53 1.04 21.24 -11.16
CA ASP A 53 1.02 22.67 -10.86
C ASP A 53 1.43 22.97 -9.40
N ALA A 54 1.42 24.25 -9.02
CA ALA A 54 1.76 24.70 -7.66
C ALA A 54 0.76 24.25 -6.58
N GLN A 55 -0.37 23.65 -6.96
CA GLN A 55 -1.34 23.00 -6.06
C GLN A 55 -1.22 21.47 -6.13
N LEU A 56 -0.16 20.95 -6.74
CA LEU A 56 0.09 19.53 -6.97
C LEU A 56 -1.03 18.85 -7.77
N ARG A 57 -1.72 19.57 -8.66
CA ARG A 57 -2.70 18.99 -9.58
C ARG A 57 -2.03 18.69 -10.92
N TRP A 58 -2.51 17.66 -11.63
CA TRP A 58 -1.95 17.25 -12.91
C TRP A 58 -1.90 18.40 -13.92
N SER A 59 -0.71 18.67 -14.43
CA SER A 59 -0.42 19.62 -15.51
C SER A 59 0.39 18.99 -16.65
N GLY A 60 0.68 17.68 -16.58
CA GLY A 60 1.51 16.97 -17.55
C GLY A 60 0.86 16.72 -18.92
N GLY A 61 -0.41 17.14 -19.13
CA GLY A 61 -1.14 16.91 -20.38
C GLY A 61 -1.21 15.42 -20.73
N ALA A 62 -0.83 15.07 -21.96
CA ALA A 62 -0.80 13.69 -22.47
C ALA A 62 0.44 12.87 -22.04
N THR A 63 1.29 13.41 -21.15
CA THR A 63 2.50 12.71 -20.67
C THR A 63 2.12 11.41 -19.96
N HIS A 64 2.89 10.35 -20.17
CA HIS A 64 2.84 9.16 -19.33
C HIS A 64 3.95 9.23 -18.29
N VAL A 65 3.59 9.12 -17.01
CA VAL A 65 4.54 8.99 -15.90
C VAL A 65 4.59 7.53 -15.48
N VAL A 66 5.79 7.00 -15.27
CA VAL A 66 6.00 5.65 -14.73
C VAL A 66 6.77 5.75 -13.42
N SER A 67 6.14 5.33 -12.32
CA SER A 67 6.83 5.06 -11.05
C SER A 67 7.31 3.62 -11.05
N LEU A 68 8.60 3.40 -10.73
CA LEU A 68 9.22 2.07 -10.67
C LEU A 68 8.94 1.31 -9.36
N GLY A 69 7.93 1.72 -8.60
CA GLY A 69 7.63 1.16 -7.28
C GLY A 69 8.50 1.74 -6.16
N ASP A 70 8.57 1.01 -5.06
CA ASP A 70 9.30 1.36 -3.85
C ASP A 70 8.91 2.76 -3.31
N LEU A 71 7.60 2.93 -3.17
CA LEU A 71 6.97 4.12 -2.62
C LEU A 71 7.04 4.16 -1.09
N LEU A 72 7.02 2.99 -0.49
CA LEU A 72 6.88 2.75 0.95
C LEU A 72 8.23 2.61 1.65
N ASP A 73 8.18 2.54 2.98
CA ASP A 73 9.29 2.30 3.89
C ASP A 73 10.35 3.40 3.92
N ARG A 74 11.22 3.32 4.96
CA ARG A 74 12.37 4.21 5.25
C ARG A 74 12.00 5.66 5.58
N GLY A 75 11.06 6.27 4.88
CA GLY A 75 10.51 7.60 5.15
C GLY A 75 9.24 7.56 5.99
N ALA A 76 8.77 8.72 6.47
CA ALA A 76 7.54 8.82 7.26
C ALA A 76 6.29 9.11 6.40
N ASP A 77 6.47 9.62 5.19
CA ASP A 77 5.40 10.21 4.39
C ASP A 77 4.90 9.29 3.25
N SER A 78 5.14 7.98 3.36
CA SER A 78 4.65 6.96 2.41
C SER A 78 3.14 7.07 2.15
N ARG A 79 2.36 7.39 3.19
CA ARG A 79 0.91 7.68 3.06
C ARG A 79 0.63 8.82 2.08
N LYS A 80 1.32 9.95 2.23
CA LYS A 80 1.14 11.13 1.38
C LYS A 80 1.56 10.85 -0.06
N VAL A 81 2.62 10.05 -0.25
CA VAL A 81 3.08 9.60 -1.57
C VAL A 81 1.99 8.78 -2.26
N MET A 82 1.43 7.77 -1.58
CA MET A 82 0.35 6.96 -2.13
C MET A 82 -0.89 7.81 -2.45
N ASP A 83 -1.34 8.65 -1.51
CA ASP A 83 -2.50 9.53 -1.70
C ASP A 83 -2.32 10.45 -2.92
N LEU A 84 -1.11 10.98 -3.10
CA LEU A 84 -0.77 11.81 -4.26
C LEU A 84 -0.83 11.03 -5.56
N LEU A 85 -0.15 9.88 -5.65
CA LEU A 85 -0.10 9.10 -6.89
C LEU A 85 -1.47 8.51 -7.26
N MET A 86 -2.24 8.03 -6.28
CA MET A 86 -3.62 7.58 -6.49
C MET A 86 -4.48 8.68 -7.12
N ARG A 87 -4.39 9.91 -6.60
CA ARG A 87 -5.11 11.06 -7.17
C ARG A 87 -4.60 11.43 -8.57
N LEU A 88 -3.28 11.49 -8.76
CA LEU A 88 -2.69 11.86 -10.06
C LEU A 88 -2.99 10.82 -11.16
N GLN A 89 -3.18 9.54 -10.81
CA GLN A 89 -3.67 8.54 -11.77
C GLN A 89 -5.00 8.96 -12.39
N ASP A 90 -5.95 9.42 -11.57
CA ASP A 90 -7.26 9.87 -12.02
C ASP A 90 -7.18 11.20 -12.79
N GLU A 91 -6.45 12.17 -12.26
CA GLU A 91 -6.30 13.50 -12.87
C GLU A 91 -5.59 13.43 -14.24
N ALA A 92 -4.54 12.60 -14.37
CA ALA A 92 -3.82 12.40 -15.63
C ALA A 92 -4.71 11.75 -16.68
N ALA A 93 -5.49 10.74 -16.28
CA ALA A 93 -6.37 10.03 -17.19
C ALA A 93 -7.43 10.94 -17.83
N GLN A 94 -7.92 11.93 -17.08
CA GLN A 94 -8.90 12.92 -17.55
C GLN A 94 -8.32 13.88 -18.60
N GLN A 95 -6.99 14.06 -18.64
CA GLN A 95 -6.30 14.97 -19.57
C GLN A 95 -5.56 14.24 -20.69
N GLY A 96 -5.84 12.95 -20.88
CA GLY A 96 -5.21 12.11 -21.92
C GLY A 96 -3.82 11.59 -21.56
N GLY A 97 -3.32 11.90 -20.35
CA GLY A 97 -2.09 11.33 -19.80
C GLY A 97 -2.34 10.07 -18.98
N ARG A 98 -1.29 9.58 -18.35
CA ARG A 98 -1.34 8.43 -17.43
C ARG A 98 -0.28 8.56 -16.34
N VAL A 99 -0.59 8.09 -15.14
CA VAL A 99 0.40 7.71 -14.13
C VAL A 99 0.33 6.20 -13.98
N HIS A 100 1.45 5.53 -14.24
CA HIS A 100 1.61 4.09 -14.07
C HIS A 100 2.46 3.89 -12.83
N VAL A 101 1.97 3.09 -11.88
CA VAL A 101 2.75 2.69 -10.71
C VAL A 101 2.98 1.20 -10.82
N VAL A 102 4.25 0.80 -10.97
CA VAL A 102 4.64 -0.61 -10.94
C VAL A 102 4.83 -1.04 -9.50
N ALA A 103 4.44 -2.27 -9.16
CA ALA A 103 4.62 -2.81 -7.82
C ALA A 103 6.10 -3.15 -7.56
N GLY A 104 6.72 -2.49 -6.57
CA GLY A 104 8.06 -2.78 -6.10
C GLY A 104 8.10 -3.88 -5.03
N ASN A 105 9.30 -4.21 -4.58
CA ASN A 105 9.47 -5.19 -3.50
C ASN A 105 8.99 -4.64 -2.15
N HIS A 106 9.11 -3.34 -1.90
CA HIS A 106 8.63 -2.75 -0.64
C HIS A 106 7.10 -2.75 -0.53
N GLU A 107 6.37 -2.58 -1.64
CA GLU A 107 4.92 -2.79 -1.70
C GLU A 107 4.56 -4.24 -1.36
N THR A 108 5.27 -5.19 -1.97
CA THR A 108 5.06 -6.64 -1.73
C THR A 108 5.34 -7.01 -0.27
N MET A 109 6.43 -6.50 0.30
CA MET A 109 6.80 -6.72 1.70
C MET A 109 5.71 -6.24 2.66
N ASN A 110 5.22 -5.02 2.47
CA ASN A 110 4.18 -4.44 3.33
C ASN A 110 2.84 -5.20 3.26
N LEU A 111 2.44 -5.62 2.05
CA LEU A 111 1.27 -6.47 1.84
C LEU A 111 1.39 -7.81 2.58
N LEU A 112 2.56 -8.45 2.52
CA LEU A 112 2.83 -9.73 3.17
C LEU A 112 3.12 -9.61 4.68
N GLY A 113 3.23 -8.39 5.21
CA GLY A 113 3.52 -8.16 6.63
C GLY A 113 5.00 -8.28 7.00
N ASP A 114 5.89 -8.19 6.02
CA ASP A 114 7.32 -7.99 6.27
C ASP A 114 7.58 -6.50 6.46
N LEU A 115 7.73 -6.07 7.72
CA LEU A 115 7.76 -4.66 8.11
C LEU A 115 9.13 -4.17 8.57
N ARG A 116 10.20 -4.90 8.18
CA ARG A 116 11.57 -4.62 8.66
C ARG A 116 12.08 -3.22 8.32
N TYR A 117 11.50 -2.56 7.32
CA TYR A 117 11.92 -1.23 6.85
C TYR A 117 10.90 -0.12 7.13
N VAL A 118 9.76 -0.44 7.74
CA VAL A 118 8.76 0.58 8.08
C VAL A 118 9.31 1.49 9.16
N ALA A 119 9.38 2.79 8.88
CA ALA A 119 9.86 3.77 9.83
C ALA A 119 8.81 4.02 10.94
N PRO A 120 9.22 4.35 12.18
CA PRO A 120 8.26 4.72 13.24
C PRO A 120 7.31 5.86 12.84
N GLY A 121 7.79 6.83 12.06
CA GLY A 121 6.98 7.91 11.54
C GLY A 121 5.89 7.45 10.56
N GLU A 122 6.16 6.40 9.79
CA GLU A 122 5.19 5.83 8.85
C GLU A 122 4.05 5.13 9.59
N TYR A 123 4.36 4.37 10.66
CA TYR A 123 3.33 3.83 11.54
C TYR A 123 2.47 4.94 12.14
N ALA A 124 3.11 5.96 12.73
CA ALA A 124 2.40 7.06 13.38
C ALA A 124 1.43 7.78 12.42
N ALA A 125 1.81 7.94 11.15
CA ALA A 125 0.97 8.53 10.10
C ALA A 125 -0.29 7.72 9.76
N MET A 126 -0.41 6.48 10.25
CA MET A 126 -1.57 5.60 10.05
C MET A 126 -2.42 5.45 11.33
N GLY A 127 -2.12 6.18 12.41
CA GLY A 127 -2.79 6.02 13.70
C GLY A 127 -4.30 6.29 13.67
N ASP A 128 -4.76 7.21 12.83
CA ASP A 128 -6.18 7.51 12.59
C ASP A 128 -6.94 6.37 11.88
N LEU A 129 -6.22 5.43 11.26
CA LEU A 129 -6.80 4.25 10.61
C LEU A 129 -6.88 3.04 11.54
N GLU A 130 -6.45 3.18 12.80
CA GLU A 130 -6.50 2.11 13.79
C GLU A 130 -7.95 1.75 14.14
N PRO A 131 -8.38 0.49 13.95
CA PRO A 131 -9.75 0.11 14.30
C PRO A 131 -9.98 0.20 15.82
N PRO A 132 -11.13 0.73 16.26
CA PRO A 132 -11.41 0.91 17.69
C PRO A 132 -11.25 -0.37 18.51
N GLY A 133 -10.53 -0.28 19.62
CA GLY A 133 -10.36 -1.37 20.59
C GLY A 133 -9.36 -2.46 20.20
N VAL A 134 -8.86 -2.50 18.95
CA VAL A 134 -7.91 -3.54 18.52
C VAL A 134 -6.62 -3.51 19.33
N ARG A 135 -6.11 -2.33 19.64
CA ARG A 135 -4.88 -2.18 20.42
C ARG A 135 -5.03 -2.65 21.87
N GLU A 136 -6.15 -2.34 22.50
CA GLU A 136 -6.46 -2.83 23.85
C GLU A 136 -6.60 -4.35 23.86
N GLN A 137 -7.31 -4.92 22.88
CA GLN A 137 -7.45 -6.37 22.72
C GLN A 137 -6.08 -7.05 22.53
N ALA A 138 -5.23 -6.50 21.66
CA ALA A 138 -3.89 -7.01 21.42
C ALA A 138 -3.01 -6.92 22.67
N TYR A 139 -3.13 -5.84 23.45
CA TYR A 139 -2.40 -5.69 24.70
C TYR A 139 -2.84 -6.72 25.76
N ASN A 140 -4.14 -6.96 25.89
CA ASN A 140 -4.65 -8.00 26.79
C ASN A 140 -4.15 -9.40 26.38
N ALA A 141 -4.21 -9.73 25.09
CA ALA A 141 -3.69 -11.01 24.56
C ALA A 141 -2.17 -11.15 24.79
N PHE A 142 -1.43 -10.06 24.63
CA PHE A 142 0.01 -10.02 24.90
C PHE A 142 0.36 -10.31 26.37
N LEU A 143 -0.40 -9.73 27.32
CA LEU A 143 -0.23 -10.02 28.75
C LEU A 143 -0.56 -11.48 29.07
N GLU A 144 -1.59 -12.04 28.43
CA GLU A 144 -1.96 -13.45 28.58
C GLU A 144 -0.86 -14.38 28.08
N GLN A 145 -0.39 -14.20 26.85
CA GLN A 145 0.67 -15.03 26.27
C GLN A 145 1.95 -15.01 27.10
N ARG A 146 2.39 -13.83 27.57
CA ARG A 146 3.57 -13.74 28.43
C ARG A 146 3.37 -14.34 29.82
N SER A 147 2.14 -14.38 30.30
CA SER A 147 1.82 -15.09 31.54
C SER A 147 2.02 -16.60 31.38
N GLU A 148 1.69 -17.15 30.20
CA GLU A 148 1.89 -18.57 29.88
C GLU A 148 3.37 -18.94 29.74
N ASP A 149 4.16 -18.05 29.12
CA ASP A 149 5.61 -18.27 28.89
C ASP A 149 6.48 -18.02 30.14
N ALA A 150 5.99 -17.21 31.09
CA ALA A 150 6.75 -16.89 32.30
C ALA A 150 6.83 -18.07 33.27
N ALA A 151 7.91 -18.16 34.05
CA ALA A 151 8.05 -19.14 35.14
C ALA A 151 6.90 -19.07 36.19
N LEU A 152 6.17 -17.94 36.22
CA LEU A 152 4.96 -17.74 37.01
C LEU A 152 3.75 -18.57 36.55
N SER A 153 3.74 -19.06 35.30
CA SER A 153 2.71 -19.94 34.73
C SER A 153 2.47 -21.18 35.59
N PHE A 154 3.54 -21.81 36.09
CA PHE A 154 3.48 -22.97 37.00
C PHE A 154 2.88 -22.65 38.38
N LEU A 155 2.82 -21.38 38.76
CA LEU A 155 2.25 -20.90 40.03
C LEU A 155 0.89 -20.21 39.82
N GLY A 156 0.33 -20.24 38.60
CA GLY A 156 -0.90 -19.53 38.25
C GLY A 156 -0.78 -18.00 38.27
N GLY A 157 0.44 -17.46 38.24
CA GLY A 157 0.69 -16.02 38.22
C GLY A 157 0.49 -15.42 36.83
N ARG A 158 -0.01 -14.19 36.76
CA ARG A 158 -0.20 -13.42 35.51
C ARG A 158 0.77 -12.24 35.47
N VAL A 159 1.28 -11.92 34.28
CA VAL A 159 1.99 -10.67 34.02
C VAL A 159 1.01 -9.51 34.21
N ALA A 160 1.32 -8.61 35.13
CA ALA A 160 0.48 -7.47 35.44
C ALA A 160 0.63 -6.36 34.39
N ALA A 161 -0.48 -5.69 34.08
CA ALA A 161 -0.45 -4.46 33.29
C ALA A 161 0.27 -3.36 34.08
N ASN A 162 1.43 -2.92 33.59
CA ASN A 162 2.24 -1.86 34.18
C ASN A 162 3.07 -1.14 33.10
N ALA A 163 3.92 -0.20 33.50
CA ALA A 163 4.74 0.58 32.57
C ALA A 163 5.80 -0.26 31.82
N GLU A 164 6.26 -1.38 32.38
CA GLU A 164 7.21 -2.27 31.73
C GLU A 164 6.52 -3.12 30.65
N SER A 165 5.38 -3.73 30.96
CA SER A 165 4.61 -4.48 29.98
C SER A 165 4.12 -3.59 28.84
N GLN A 166 3.73 -2.35 29.16
CA GLN A 166 3.34 -1.36 28.15
C GLN A 166 4.49 -1.03 27.19
N ARG A 167 5.70 -0.74 27.72
CA ARG A 167 6.88 -0.46 26.87
C ARG A 167 7.23 -1.65 25.99
N ALA A 168 7.24 -2.86 26.55
CA ALA A 168 7.56 -4.06 25.79
C ALA A 168 6.49 -4.38 24.73
N PHE A 169 5.24 -3.98 24.94
CA PHE A 169 4.20 -4.06 23.92
C PHE A 169 4.43 -3.03 22.80
N GLU A 170 4.77 -1.78 23.16
CA GLU A 170 5.03 -0.70 22.20
C GLU A 170 6.29 -0.92 21.36
N GLU A 171 7.28 -1.65 21.89
CA GLU A 171 8.47 -2.10 21.13
C GLU A 171 8.10 -3.07 20.00
N ILE A 172 7.07 -3.88 20.18
CA ILE A 172 6.60 -4.86 19.18
C ILE A 172 5.55 -4.22 18.25
N TYR A 173 4.67 -3.42 18.84
CA TYR A 173 3.54 -2.78 18.17
C TYR A 173 3.65 -1.27 18.39
N PRO A 174 4.43 -0.54 17.58
CA PRO A 174 4.54 0.92 17.73
C PRO A 174 3.18 1.62 17.54
N SER A 175 3.12 2.91 17.90
CA SER A 175 1.92 3.74 17.65
C SER A 175 1.53 3.72 16.18
N GLY A 176 0.26 3.41 15.89
CA GLY A 176 -0.27 3.30 14.53
C GLY A 176 0.05 1.98 13.80
N TYR A 177 0.71 1.02 14.45
CA TYR A 177 0.94 -0.32 13.90
C TYR A 177 -0.36 -0.98 13.40
N PHE A 178 -1.43 -0.97 14.20
CA PHE A 178 -2.68 -1.64 13.81
C PHE A 178 -3.43 -0.87 12.71
N GLY A 179 -3.35 0.46 12.71
CA GLY A 179 -3.84 1.28 11.61
C GLY A 179 -3.12 0.98 10.30
N HIS A 180 -1.79 0.88 10.34
CA HIS A 180 -0.99 0.42 9.21
C HIS A 180 -1.43 -0.97 8.74
N ARG A 181 -1.50 -1.98 9.62
CA ARG A 181 -1.95 -3.34 9.23
C ARG A 181 -3.35 -3.34 8.62
N SER A 182 -4.26 -2.51 9.14
CA SER A 182 -5.61 -2.38 8.59
C SER A 182 -5.58 -1.76 7.19
N ALA A 183 -4.84 -0.67 7.01
CA ALA A 183 -4.78 0.09 5.77
C ALA A 183 -4.11 -0.69 4.61
N PHE A 184 -3.13 -1.54 4.91
CA PHE A 184 -2.44 -2.41 3.94
C PHE A 184 -3.08 -3.80 3.79
N SER A 185 -4.15 -4.11 4.53
CA SER A 185 -4.89 -5.37 4.33
C SER A 185 -5.54 -5.41 2.93
N PRO A 186 -5.92 -6.59 2.41
CA PRO A 186 -6.64 -6.67 1.13
C PRO A 186 -7.98 -5.91 1.09
N GLN A 187 -8.53 -5.55 2.26
CA GLN A 187 -9.74 -4.72 2.41
C GLN A 187 -9.41 -3.29 2.85
N GLY A 188 -8.14 -2.96 3.06
CA GLY A 188 -7.65 -1.63 3.36
C GLY A 188 -7.62 -0.75 2.10
N VAL A 189 -7.60 0.56 2.31
CA VAL A 189 -7.56 1.53 1.20
C VAL A 189 -6.30 1.35 0.35
N TYR A 190 -5.13 1.26 0.98
CA TYR A 190 -3.86 1.10 0.28
C TYR A 190 -3.65 -0.33 -0.19
N GLY A 191 -4.01 -1.33 0.62
CA GLY A 191 -3.85 -2.73 0.21
C GLY A 191 -4.65 -3.07 -1.06
N ARG A 192 -5.89 -2.58 -1.20
CA ARG A 192 -6.65 -2.74 -2.46
C ARG A 192 -5.96 -2.10 -3.66
N TRP A 193 -5.44 -0.88 -3.49
CA TRP A 193 -4.76 -0.17 -4.57
C TRP A 193 -3.46 -0.88 -4.97
N LEU A 194 -2.63 -1.25 -4.01
CA LEU A 194 -1.37 -1.97 -4.23
C LEU A 194 -1.58 -3.33 -4.90
N LEU A 195 -2.59 -4.10 -4.49
CA LEU A 195 -2.96 -5.36 -5.13
C LEU A 195 -3.47 -5.20 -6.58
N SER A 196 -3.81 -3.97 -6.97
CA SER A 196 -4.21 -3.65 -8.35
C SER A 196 -3.06 -3.17 -9.22
N LEU A 197 -1.86 -2.96 -8.67
CA LEU A 197 -0.74 -2.45 -9.45
C LEU A 197 -0.19 -3.54 -10.39
N PRO A 198 0.16 -3.19 -11.65
CA PRO A 198 0.83 -4.12 -12.54
C PRO A 198 2.27 -4.37 -12.07
N ALA A 199 2.79 -5.57 -12.35
CA ALA A 199 4.21 -5.88 -12.18
C ALA A 199 5.08 -5.39 -13.35
N ILE A 200 4.45 -4.99 -14.46
CA ILE A 200 5.13 -4.50 -15.66
C ILE A 200 4.21 -3.56 -16.44
N VAL A 201 4.76 -2.48 -16.96
CA VAL A 201 4.12 -1.69 -18.00
C VAL A 201 5.06 -1.56 -19.20
N VAL A 202 4.51 -1.70 -20.41
CA VAL A 202 5.25 -1.48 -21.65
C VAL A 202 4.70 -0.24 -22.34
N ILE A 203 5.58 0.70 -22.63
CA ILE A 203 5.25 1.93 -23.35
C ILE A 203 6.14 2.01 -24.58
N ASN A 204 5.52 2.03 -25.75
CA ASN A 204 6.18 1.83 -27.03
C ASN A 204 6.99 0.52 -27.01
N ASP A 205 8.28 0.58 -27.27
CA ASP A 205 9.23 -0.54 -27.27
C ASP A 205 9.95 -0.76 -25.93
N THR A 206 9.60 0.00 -24.88
CA THR A 206 10.28 -0.04 -23.58
C THR A 206 9.42 -0.67 -22.50
N ALA A 207 9.97 -1.66 -21.78
CA ALA A 207 9.37 -2.28 -20.62
C ALA A 207 9.91 -1.68 -19.31
N PHE A 208 9.01 -1.40 -18.37
CA PHE A 208 9.32 -0.90 -17.02
C PHE A 208 8.85 -1.93 -15.99
N VAL A 209 9.73 -2.27 -15.06
CA VAL A 209 9.56 -3.27 -14.01
C VAL A 209 10.07 -2.73 -12.68
#